data_AF-N2B8L7-F1
#
_entry.id   AF-N2B8L7-F1
#
_cell.length_a   1.000
_cell.length_b   1.000
_cell.length_c   1.000
_cell.angle_alpha   90.00
_cell.angle_beta   90.00
_cell.angle_gamma   90.00
#
_symmetry.space_group_name_H-M   'P 1'
#
loop_
_entity.id
_entity.type
_entity.pdbx_description
1 polymer ?
#
loop_
_entity_poly.entity_id
_entity_poly.type
_entity_poly.pdbx_seq_one_letter_code
_entity_poly.pdbx_strand_id
1 'polypeptide(L)'
;MAVPKGKRKESKFEAQHHFYRLRADVTNLMLLDFGFSEEKYRKHIERYRETHAKTGNVDEVVERYRKKCDSFKKWFIDKECDAVLEILRRIGCEFTLGNSIYPSETPAKVMEFCERRKHIDEAIAQCYVLKQELQYIISSLPVNINRYERLAVDIDKQIALYKGVRQSDNRLLKKKSCKAKNAGEKQKGKPENRRGQEKET
;
A
#
# COMPACT_ATOMS: atom_id res chain seq x y z
N MET A 1 -25.72 -20.63 -0.71
CA MET A 1 -24.50 -21.49 -0.80
C MET A 1 -23.25 -20.62 -0.69
N ALA A 2 -22.57 -20.61 0.46
CA ALA A 2 -21.33 -19.84 0.63
C ALA A 2 -20.12 -20.75 0.31
N VAL A 3 -19.29 -20.34 -0.65
CA VAL A 3 -18.08 -21.10 -1.01
C VAL A 3 -17.13 -21.14 0.21
N PRO A 4 -16.58 -22.30 0.60
CA PRO A 4 -15.63 -22.43 1.73
C PRO A 4 -14.41 -21.52 1.54
N LYS A 5 -13.94 -20.87 2.61
CA LYS A 5 -12.86 -19.84 2.57
C LYS A 5 -11.62 -20.30 1.78
N GLY A 6 -11.19 -21.55 1.93
CA GLY A 6 -10.02 -22.11 1.23
C GLY A 6 -10.24 -22.46 -0.26
N LYS A 7 -11.48 -22.42 -0.77
CA LYS A 7 -11.83 -22.67 -2.18
C LYS A 7 -12.26 -21.40 -2.92
N ARG A 8 -12.25 -20.24 -2.25
CA ARG A 8 -12.55 -18.96 -2.90
C ARG A 8 -11.35 -18.56 -3.75
N LYS A 9 -11.57 -18.32 -5.04
CA LYS A 9 -10.59 -17.57 -5.84
C LYS A 9 -10.63 -16.13 -5.36
N GLU A 10 -9.51 -15.60 -4.92
CA GLU A 10 -9.34 -14.17 -4.67
C GLU A 10 -9.77 -13.39 -5.92
N SER A 11 -10.53 -12.32 -5.72
CA SER A 11 -11.00 -11.51 -6.85
C SER A 11 -9.79 -10.90 -7.55
N LYS A 12 -9.79 -10.89 -8.89
CA LYS A 12 -8.74 -10.22 -9.69
C LYS A 12 -8.55 -8.75 -9.29
N PHE A 13 -9.59 -8.14 -8.72
CA PHE A 13 -9.64 -6.74 -8.29
C PHE A 13 -9.58 -6.56 -6.77
N GLU A 14 -9.29 -7.61 -6.00
CA GLU A 14 -9.29 -7.55 -4.54
C GLU A 14 -8.31 -6.50 -4.01
N ALA A 15 -7.10 -6.45 -4.54
CA ALA A 15 -6.10 -5.44 -4.19
C ALA A 15 -6.59 -4.01 -4.41
N GLN A 16 -7.32 -3.77 -5.51
CA GLN A 16 -7.82 -2.45 -5.88
C GLN A 16 -9.03 -2.03 -5.03
N HIS A 17 -9.99 -2.95 -4.84
CA HIS A 17 -11.16 -2.69 -3.99
C HIS A 17 -10.77 -2.47 -2.52
N HIS A 18 -9.82 -3.25 -2.03
CA HIS A 18 -9.28 -3.08 -0.69
C HIS A 18 -8.61 -1.72 -0.52
N PHE A 19 -7.83 -1.30 -1.51
CA PHE A 19 -7.19 0.02 -1.51
C PHE A 19 -8.21 1.16 -1.49
N TYR A 20 -9.30 1.07 -2.25
CA TYR A 20 -10.36 2.10 -2.22
C TYR A 20 -11.05 2.20 -0.86
N ARG A 21 -11.26 1.07 -0.19
CA ARG A 21 -11.78 1.07 1.18
C ARG A 21 -10.78 1.71 2.15
N LEU A 22 -9.53 1.28 2.12
CA LEU A 22 -8.46 1.84 2.94
C LEU A 22 -8.36 3.36 2.74
N ARG A 23 -8.40 3.83 1.49
CA ARG A 23 -8.39 5.25 1.15
C ARG A 23 -9.57 5.98 1.78
N ALA A 24 -10.78 5.44 1.67
CA ALA A 24 -11.98 6.02 2.29
C ALA A 24 -11.84 6.11 3.82
N ASP A 25 -11.35 5.05 4.46
CA ASP A 25 -11.17 4.98 5.91
C ASP A 25 -10.14 6.00 6.41
N VAL A 26 -9.01 6.15 5.70
CA VAL A 26 -8.01 7.17 6.02
C VAL A 26 -8.60 8.59 5.82
N THR A 27 -9.32 8.84 4.73
CA THR A 27 -9.96 10.16 4.53
C THR A 27 -11.04 10.47 5.57
N ASN A 28 -11.77 9.46 6.04
CA ASN A 28 -12.73 9.63 7.13
C ASN A 28 -12.02 9.97 8.45
N LEU A 29 -10.83 9.39 8.69
CA LEU A 29 -10.02 9.75 9.85
C LEU A 29 -9.54 11.21 9.77
N MET A 30 -9.14 11.67 8.58
CA MET A 30 -8.73 13.06 8.34
C MET A 30 -9.87 14.05 8.59
N LEU A 31 -11.09 13.73 8.14
CA LEU A 31 -12.30 14.54 8.39
C LEU A 31 -12.56 14.75 9.89
N LEU A 32 -12.10 13.82 10.72
CA LEU A 32 -12.22 13.88 12.18
C LEU A 32 -10.93 14.41 12.84
N ASP A 33 -10.20 15.29 12.17
CA ASP A 33 -8.93 15.87 12.65
C ASP A 33 -7.94 14.80 13.11
N PHE A 34 -7.82 13.74 12.33
CA PHE A 34 -7.00 12.57 12.65
C PHE A 34 -7.40 11.86 13.96
N GLY A 35 -8.63 12.04 14.43
CA GLY A 35 -9.10 11.50 15.70
C GLY A 35 -8.53 12.23 16.91
N PHE A 36 -8.29 13.54 16.78
CA PHE A 36 -7.92 14.43 17.87
C PHE A 36 -8.84 14.24 19.09
N SER A 37 -8.25 14.17 20.27
CA SER A 37 -8.94 13.98 21.54
C SER A 37 -8.87 15.25 22.37
N GLU A 38 -9.98 15.98 22.41
CA GLU A 38 -10.15 17.17 23.27
C GLU A 38 -9.91 16.84 24.75
N GLU A 39 -10.28 15.64 25.20
CA GLU A 39 -10.02 15.20 26.57
C GLU A 39 -8.52 15.07 26.88
N LYS A 40 -7.76 14.42 25.99
CA LYS A 40 -6.29 14.32 26.14
C LYS A 40 -5.64 15.69 26.06
N TYR A 41 -6.12 16.54 25.16
CA TYR A 41 -5.64 17.91 25.02
C TYR A 41 -5.88 18.71 26.30
N ARG A 42 -7.08 18.65 26.88
CA ARG A 42 -7.40 19.33 28.15
C ARG A 42 -6.47 18.88 29.28
N LYS A 43 -6.26 17.56 29.43
CA LYS A 43 -5.34 16.98 30.42
C LYS A 43 -3.88 17.45 30.22
N HIS A 44 -3.46 17.63 28.97
CA HIS A 44 -2.14 18.17 28.64
C HIS A 44 -1.99 19.62 29.10
N ILE A 45 -3.00 20.46 28.86
CA ILE A 45 -3.02 21.86 29.32
C ILE A 45 -3.08 21.96 30.85
N GLU A 46 -3.87 21.09 31.51
CA GLU A 46 -3.93 21.01 32.98
C GLU A 46 -2.56 20.69 33.58
N ARG A 47 -1.85 19.70 33.03
CA ARG A 47 -0.48 19.35 33.47
C ARG A 47 0.51 20.50 33.28
N TYR A 48 0.38 21.24 32.17
CA TYR A 48 1.20 22.44 31.93
C TYR A 48 0.92 23.53 32.98
N ARG A 49 -0.36 23.75 33.32
CA ARG A 49 -0.77 24.67 34.40
C ARG A 49 -0.16 24.27 35.75
N GLU A 50 -0.23 23.00 36.11
CA GLU A 50 0.36 22.48 37.36
C GLU A 50 1.87 22.73 37.43
N THR A 51 2.57 22.52 36.32
CA THR A 51 4.02 22.76 36.21
C THR A 51 4.39 24.23 36.44
N HIS A 52 3.49 25.15 36.06
CA HIS A 52 3.68 26.60 36.19
C HIS A 52 2.92 27.22 37.37
N ALA A 53 2.40 26.41 38.31
CA ALA A 53 1.56 26.89 39.41
C ALA A 53 2.23 27.90 40.36
N LYS A 54 3.56 27.95 40.40
CA LYS A 54 4.34 28.89 41.24
C LYS A 54 4.56 30.27 40.59
N THR A 55 4.16 30.45 39.33
CA THR A 55 4.29 31.72 38.62
C THR A 55 3.18 32.68 39.04
N GLY A 56 3.47 33.96 39.33
CA GLY A 56 2.44 34.93 39.73
C GLY A 56 1.32 35.15 38.70
N ASN A 57 1.61 34.90 37.41
CA ASN A 57 0.67 35.06 36.30
C ASN A 57 0.36 33.72 35.59
N VAL A 58 0.02 32.65 36.34
CA VAL A 58 -0.25 31.31 35.79
C VAL A 58 -1.25 31.35 34.63
N ASP A 59 -2.37 32.06 34.80
CA ASP A 59 -3.45 32.10 33.81
C ASP A 59 -3.00 32.70 32.47
N GLU A 60 -2.25 33.80 32.48
CA GLU A 60 -1.72 34.43 31.26
C GLU A 60 -0.71 33.53 30.54
N VAL A 61 0.13 32.82 31.31
CA VAL A 61 1.14 31.90 30.75
C VAL A 61 0.45 30.70 30.09
N VAL A 62 -0.53 30.10 30.78
CA VAL A 62 -1.30 28.96 30.26
C VAL A 62 -2.11 29.36 29.04
N GLU A 63 -2.76 30.53 29.04
CA GLU A 63 -3.56 30.99 27.91
C GLU A 63 -2.69 31.28 26.68
N ARG A 64 -1.50 31.87 26.86
CA ARG A 64 -0.53 32.03 25.77
C ARG A 64 -0.06 30.68 25.21
N TYR A 65 0.18 29.69 26.06
CA TYR A 65 0.57 28.35 25.64
C TYR A 65 -0.57 27.66 24.88
N ARG A 66 -1.80 27.74 25.38
CA ARG A 66 -3.00 27.21 24.73
C ARG A 66 -3.18 27.79 23.32
N LYS A 67 -3.06 29.10 23.15
CA LYS A 67 -3.13 29.74 21.82
C LYS A 67 -2.06 29.21 20.85
N LYS A 68 -0.84 28.94 21.34
CA LYS A 68 0.21 28.32 20.53
C LYS A 68 -0.15 26.89 20.14
N CYS A 69 -0.67 26.10 21.08
CA CYS A 69 -1.12 24.74 20.81
C CYS A 69 -2.30 24.68 19.83
N ASP A 70 -3.29 25.55 19.96
CA ASP A 70 -4.43 25.63 19.04
C ASP A 70 -3.99 26.04 17.63
N SER A 71 -3.07 27.01 17.55
CA SER A 71 -2.48 27.42 16.27
C SER A 71 -1.68 26.27 15.65
N PHE A 72 -0.86 25.57 16.44
CA PHE A 72 -0.11 24.38 16.03
C PHE A 72 -1.03 23.31 15.47
N LYS A 73 -2.06 22.93 16.23
CA LYS A 73 -3.07 21.95 15.83
C LYS A 73 -3.63 22.27 14.46
N LYS A 74 -4.09 23.50 14.25
CA LYS A 74 -4.74 23.91 13.00
C LYS A 74 -3.81 23.76 11.79
N TRP A 75 -2.63 24.39 11.81
CA TRP A 75 -1.75 24.34 10.64
C TRP A 75 -1.16 22.94 10.44
N PHE A 76 -0.91 22.20 11.52
CA PHE A 76 -0.36 20.85 11.45
C PHE A 76 -1.37 19.91 10.77
N ILE A 77 -2.64 19.91 11.21
CA ILE A 77 -3.69 19.09 10.59
C ILE A 77 -3.83 19.41 9.10
N ASP A 78 -3.85 20.68 8.72
CA ASP A 78 -3.95 21.08 7.31
C ASP A 78 -2.79 20.50 6.48
N LYS A 79 -1.55 20.60 6.98
CA LYS A 79 -0.36 20.08 6.28
C LYS A 79 -0.33 18.56 6.20
N GLU A 80 -0.68 17.88 7.29
CA GLU A 80 -0.72 16.43 7.32
C GLU A 80 -1.85 15.88 6.44
N CYS A 81 -2.96 16.61 6.30
CA CYS A 81 -4.00 16.26 5.34
C CYS A 81 -3.45 16.24 3.91
N ASP A 82 -2.72 17.28 3.50
CA ASP A 82 -2.10 17.35 2.17
C ASP A 82 -1.10 16.21 1.95
N ALA A 83 -0.23 15.96 2.93
CA ALA A 83 0.80 14.91 2.86
C ALA A 83 0.18 13.51 2.72
N VAL A 84 -0.80 13.16 3.57
CA VAL A 84 -1.47 11.86 3.54
C VAL A 84 -2.26 11.68 2.24
N LEU A 85 -2.94 12.72 1.74
CA LEU A 85 -3.65 12.64 0.45
C LEU A 85 -2.69 12.42 -0.72
N GLU A 86 -1.52 13.05 -0.71
CA GLU A 86 -0.51 12.87 -1.74
C GLU A 86 0.03 11.42 -1.73
N ILE A 87 0.33 10.86 -0.56
CA ILE A 87 0.74 9.45 -0.43
C ILE A 87 -0.35 8.52 -0.97
N LEU A 88 -1.62 8.73 -0.60
CA LEU A 88 -2.74 7.93 -1.10
C LEU A 88 -2.89 8.05 -2.62
N ARG A 89 -2.75 9.24 -3.20
CA ARG A 89 -2.77 9.43 -4.66
C ARG A 89 -1.65 8.63 -5.32
N ARG A 90 -0.42 8.71 -4.80
CA ARG A 90 0.74 7.96 -5.31
C ARG A 90 0.51 6.46 -5.29
N ILE A 91 0.04 5.89 -4.18
CA ILE A 91 -0.27 4.45 -4.10
C ILE A 91 -1.23 4.03 -5.23
N GLY A 92 -2.30 4.80 -5.43
CA GLY A 92 -3.30 4.52 -6.47
C GLY A 92 -2.74 4.65 -7.88
N CYS A 93 -1.95 5.70 -8.14
CA CYS A 93 -1.31 5.94 -9.42
C CYS A 93 -0.33 4.81 -9.77
N GLU A 94 0.60 4.49 -8.88
CA GLU A 94 1.61 3.45 -9.10
C GLU A 94 0.97 2.09 -9.38
N PHE A 95 -0.04 1.70 -8.60
CA PHE A 95 -0.74 0.45 -8.84
C PHE A 95 -1.50 0.43 -10.17
N THR A 96 -2.07 1.57 -10.58
CA THR A 96 -2.77 1.70 -11.87
C THR A 96 -1.78 1.65 -13.04
N LEU A 97 -0.65 2.34 -12.94
CA LEU A 97 0.42 2.35 -13.94
C LEU A 97 0.98 0.93 -14.14
N GLY A 98 1.33 0.26 -13.04
CA GLY A 98 1.79 -1.14 -13.09
C GLY A 98 0.78 -2.06 -13.76
N ASN A 99 -0.52 -1.92 -13.46
CA ASN A 99 -1.56 -2.73 -14.08
C ASN A 99 -1.82 -2.40 -15.54
N SER A 100 -1.51 -1.19 -15.98
CA SER A 100 -1.68 -0.74 -17.37
C SER A 100 -0.56 -1.22 -18.30
N ILE A 101 0.52 -1.77 -17.73
CA ILE A 101 1.60 -2.39 -18.51
C ILE A 101 1.24 -3.86 -18.80
N TYR A 102 1.17 -4.19 -20.08
CA TYR A 102 0.89 -5.53 -20.60
C TYR A 102 2.12 -6.05 -21.34
N PRO A 103 2.96 -6.90 -20.70
CA PRO A 103 4.16 -7.41 -21.35
C PRO A 103 3.84 -8.15 -22.65
N SER A 104 4.38 -7.64 -23.76
CA SER A 104 4.22 -8.13 -25.11
C SER A 104 4.95 -9.47 -25.32
N GLU A 105 4.74 -10.11 -26.47
CA GLU A 105 5.50 -11.33 -26.84
C GLU A 105 6.83 -11.01 -27.54
N THR A 106 7.23 -9.73 -27.57
CA THR A 106 8.46 -9.25 -28.22
C THR A 106 9.69 -9.41 -27.31
N PRO A 107 10.92 -9.21 -27.83
CA PRO A 107 12.13 -9.17 -27.00
C PRO A 107 12.08 -8.11 -25.87
N ALA A 108 11.27 -7.06 -26.01
CA ALA A 108 11.11 -6.00 -24.99
C ALA A 108 10.36 -6.47 -23.72
N LYS A 109 9.75 -7.66 -23.74
CA LYS A 109 8.94 -8.23 -22.65
C LYS A 109 9.60 -8.19 -21.27
N VAL A 110 10.90 -8.47 -21.19
CA VAL A 110 11.62 -8.47 -19.91
C VAL A 110 11.64 -7.07 -19.31
N MET A 111 11.83 -6.05 -20.15
CA MET A 111 11.83 -4.64 -19.71
C MET A 111 10.46 -4.21 -19.22
N GLU A 112 9.40 -4.49 -20.00
CA GLU A 112 8.00 -4.19 -19.63
C GLU A 112 7.62 -4.88 -18.31
N PHE A 113 8.09 -6.12 -18.09
CA PHE A 113 7.88 -6.83 -16.83
C PHE A 113 8.60 -6.16 -15.65
N CYS A 114 9.87 -5.76 -15.84
CA CYS A 114 10.63 -5.06 -14.82
C CYS A 114 9.99 -3.71 -14.46
N GLU A 115 9.46 -2.99 -15.45
CA GLU A 115 8.77 -1.72 -15.25
C GLU A 115 7.46 -1.90 -14.49
N ARG A 116 6.61 -2.86 -14.90
CA ARG A 116 5.41 -3.25 -14.14
C ARG A 116 5.74 -3.59 -12.69
N ARG A 117 6.81 -4.36 -12.48
CA ARG A 117 7.25 -4.74 -11.14
C ARG A 117 7.69 -3.53 -10.31
N LYS A 118 8.45 -2.62 -10.91
CA LYS A 118 8.90 -1.38 -10.26
C LYS A 118 7.71 -0.57 -9.74
N HIS A 119 6.67 -0.38 -10.55
CA HIS A 119 5.45 0.32 -10.12
C HIS A 119 4.75 -0.37 -8.94
N ILE A 120 4.66 -1.71 -8.94
CA ILE A 120 4.05 -2.44 -7.81
C ILE A 120 4.95 -2.34 -6.55
N ASP A 121 6.26 -2.38 -6.71
CA ASP A 121 7.21 -2.21 -5.60
C ASP A 121 7.13 -0.80 -5.02
N GLU A 122 6.98 0.23 -5.86
CA GLU A 122 6.74 1.61 -5.42
C GLU A 122 5.40 1.75 -4.70
N ALA A 123 4.32 1.16 -5.20
CA ALA A 123 3.03 1.14 -4.50
C ALA A 123 3.13 0.50 -3.10
N ILE A 124 3.93 -0.57 -2.95
CA ILE A 124 4.21 -1.20 -1.65
C ILE A 124 5.02 -0.25 -0.75
N ALA A 125 6.05 0.41 -1.30
CA ALA A 125 6.87 1.37 -0.55
C ALA A 125 6.02 2.52 -0.02
N GLN A 126 5.13 3.08 -0.85
CA GLN A 126 4.21 4.15 -0.46
C GLN A 126 3.22 3.71 0.64
N CYS A 127 2.81 2.44 0.71
CA CYS A 127 2.04 1.93 1.85
C CYS A 127 2.84 1.98 3.17
N TYR A 128 4.15 1.72 3.14
CA TYR A 128 5.00 1.88 4.33
C TYR A 128 5.19 3.35 4.69
N VAL A 129 5.35 4.23 3.70
CA VAL A 129 5.39 5.70 3.93
C VAL A 129 4.10 6.17 4.60
N LEU A 130 2.93 5.72 4.12
CA LEU A 130 1.64 6.02 4.76
C LEU A 130 1.61 5.58 6.22
N LYS A 131 2.09 4.37 6.53
CA LYS A 131 2.13 3.85 7.91
C LYS A 131 3.01 4.73 8.80
N GLN A 132 4.17 5.16 8.28
CA GLN A 132 5.09 6.03 9.00
C GLN A 132 4.49 7.42 9.24
N GLU A 133 3.82 8.00 8.24
CA GLU A 133 3.19 9.31 8.37
C GLU A 133 2.07 9.29 9.42
N LEU A 134 1.22 8.27 9.39
CA LEU A 134 0.20 8.09 10.42
C LEU A 134 0.81 7.93 11.81
N GLN A 135 1.96 7.27 11.94
CA GLN A 135 2.68 7.14 13.20
C GLN A 135 3.26 8.47 13.68
N TYR A 136 3.74 9.33 12.77
CA TYR A 136 4.18 10.68 13.10
C TYR A 136 3.03 11.52 13.64
N ILE A 137 1.86 11.46 13.02
CA ILE A 137 0.65 12.13 13.50
C ILE A 137 0.27 11.66 14.92
N ILE A 138 0.35 10.35 15.19
CA ILE A 138 0.10 9.79 16.54
C ILE A 138 1.07 10.38 17.57
N SER A 139 2.34 10.59 17.19
CA SER A 139 3.36 11.12 18.10
C SER A 139 3.25 12.64 18.33
N SER A 140 2.71 13.36 17.37
CA SER A 140 2.66 14.84 17.36
C SER A 140 1.35 15.41 17.91
N LEU A 141 0.23 14.68 17.75
CA LEU A 141 -1.09 15.13 18.20
C LEU A 141 -1.68 14.22 19.29
N PRO A 142 -2.47 14.77 20.23
CA PRO A 142 -3.21 13.97 21.20
C PRO A 142 -4.37 13.25 20.52
N VAL A 143 -4.11 12.09 19.92
CA VAL A 143 -5.11 11.31 19.17
C VAL A 143 -5.57 10.04 19.90
N ASN A 144 -6.68 9.46 19.42
CA ASN A 144 -7.14 8.15 19.87
C ASN A 144 -6.45 7.00 19.11
N ILE A 145 -5.44 6.40 19.72
CA ILE A 145 -4.58 5.34 19.14
C ILE A 145 -5.39 4.12 18.65
N ASN A 146 -6.49 3.77 19.31
CA ASN A 146 -7.30 2.59 18.96
C ASN A 146 -7.88 2.68 17.54
N ARG A 147 -8.06 3.90 17.01
CA ARG A 147 -8.52 4.11 15.63
C ARG A 147 -7.45 3.77 14.60
N TYR A 148 -6.18 3.95 14.95
CA TYR A 148 -5.04 3.71 14.07
C TYR A 148 -4.64 2.24 14.01
N GLU A 149 -4.87 1.47 15.08
CA GLU A 149 -4.56 0.04 15.10
C GLU A 149 -5.29 -0.71 13.97
N ARG A 150 -6.58 -0.40 13.75
CA ARG A 150 -7.36 -0.97 12.64
C ARG A 150 -6.78 -0.59 11.29
N LEU A 151 -6.44 0.68 11.10
CA LEU A 151 -5.82 1.16 9.86
C LEU A 151 -4.46 0.51 9.60
N ALA A 152 -3.65 0.30 10.64
CA ALA A 152 -2.37 -0.37 10.49
C ALA A 152 -2.53 -1.81 9.98
N VAL A 153 -3.53 -2.54 10.49
CA VAL A 153 -3.87 -3.89 10.02
C VAL A 153 -4.34 -3.86 8.56
N ASP A 154 -5.17 -2.89 8.18
CA ASP A 154 -5.64 -2.76 6.80
C ASP A 154 -4.51 -2.36 5.84
N ILE A 155 -3.57 -1.52 6.26
CA ILE A 155 -2.37 -1.18 5.47
C ILE A 155 -1.50 -2.43 5.29
N ASP A 156 -1.26 -3.21 6.34
CA ASP A 156 -0.46 -4.45 6.26
C ASP A 156 -1.12 -5.48 5.33
N LYS A 157 -2.46 -5.57 5.38
CA LYS A 157 -3.23 -6.37 4.43
C LYS A 157 -3.10 -5.86 2.99
N GLN A 158 -3.13 -4.54 2.77
CA GLN A 158 -2.92 -3.96 1.44
C GLN A 158 -1.53 -4.31 0.89
N ILE A 159 -0.50 -4.23 1.72
CA ILE A 159 0.86 -4.64 1.37
C ILE A 159 0.90 -6.12 0.99
N ALA A 160 0.22 -6.99 1.74
CA ALA A 160 0.14 -8.42 1.41
C ALA A 160 -0.54 -8.66 0.04
N LEU A 161 -1.63 -7.94 -0.25
CA LEU A 161 -2.33 -8.02 -1.54
C LEU A 161 -1.41 -7.60 -2.71
N TYR A 162 -0.70 -6.48 -2.60
CA TYR A 162 0.25 -6.04 -3.64
C TYR A 162 1.43 -7.01 -3.79
N LYS A 163 1.96 -7.56 -2.68
CA LYS A 163 2.98 -8.61 -2.74
C LYS A 163 2.45 -9.87 -3.46
N GLY A 164 1.18 -10.22 -3.25
CA GLY A 164 0.48 -11.30 -3.95
C GLY A 164 0.42 -11.08 -5.47
N VAL A 165 0.03 -9.88 -5.91
CA VAL A 165 0.00 -9.50 -7.33
C VAL A 165 1.40 -9.66 -7.94
N ARG A 166 2.42 -9.08 -7.29
CA ARG A 166 3.83 -9.19 -7.69
C ARG A 166 4.32 -10.63 -7.80
N GLN A 167 3.88 -11.52 -6.92
CA GLN A 167 4.24 -12.95 -6.98
C GLN A 167 3.52 -13.69 -8.10
N SER A 168 2.26 -13.33 -8.39
CA SER A 168 1.49 -13.92 -9.48
C SER A 168 2.14 -13.65 -10.85
N ASP A 169 2.70 -12.45 -11.02
CA ASP A 169 3.45 -12.04 -12.21
C ASP A 169 4.68 -12.93 -12.45
N ASN A 170 5.43 -13.28 -11.40
CA ASN A 170 6.58 -14.20 -11.49
C ASN A 170 6.20 -15.60 -12.01
N ARG A 171 4.96 -16.06 -11.75
CA ARG A 171 4.49 -17.37 -12.24
C ARG A 171 4.24 -17.36 -13.74
N LEU A 172 3.92 -16.19 -14.33
CA LEU A 172 3.72 -16.04 -15.77
C LEU A 172 5.02 -16.20 -16.55
N LEU A 173 6.15 -15.75 -16.00
CA LEU A 173 7.49 -15.98 -16.56
C LEU A 173 7.86 -17.47 -16.53
N LYS A 174 7.67 -18.15 -15.38
CA LYS A 174 8.05 -19.57 -15.19
C LYS A 174 7.19 -20.55 -15.99
N LYS A 175 5.86 -20.34 -16.11
CA LYS A 175 4.99 -21.27 -16.84
C LYS A 175 5.28 -21.31 -18.35
N LYS A 176 5.75 -20.21 -18.95
CA LYS A 176 6.07 -20.17 -20.38
C LYS A 176 7.45 -20.79 -20.69
N SER A 177 8.44 -20.70 -19.79
CA SER A 177 9.73 -21.38 -19.98
C SER A 177 9.61 -22.91 -19.98
N CYS A 178 8.73 -23.48 -19.15
CA CYS A 178 8.41 -24.92 -19.22
C CYS A 178 7.62 -25.31 -20.47
N LYS A 179 6.69 -24.46 -20.97
CA LYS A 179 5.99 -24.72 -22.24
C LYS A 179 6.93 -24.71 -23.45
N ALA A 180 7.91 -23.80 -23.49
CA ALA A 180 8.92 -23.74 -24.55
C ALA A 180 9.82 -25.00 -24.55
N LYS A 181 10.21 -25.50 -23.37
CA LYS A 181 10.97 -26.75 -23.24
C LYS A 181 10.18 -27.98 -23.73
N ASN A 182 8.91 -28.09 -23.33
CA ASN A 182 8.05 -29.21 -23.72
C ASN A 182 7.66 -29.19 -25.21
N ALA A 183 7.67 -28.02 -25.87
CA ALA A 183 7.45 -27.90 -27.31
C ALA A 183 8.68 -28.33 -28.13
N GLY A 184 9.90 -28.02 -27.64
CA GLY A 184 11.15 -28.46 -28.26
C GLY A 184 11.40 -29.97 -28.15
N GLU A 185 10.95 -30.61 -27.06
CA GLU A 185 11.06 -32.07 -26.90
C GLU A 185 10.10 -32.85 -27.82
N LYS A 186 8.91 -32.31 -28.12
CA LYS A 186 7.97 -32.94 -29.08
C LYS A 186 8.45 -32.93 -30.53
N GLN A 187 9.37 -32.03 -30.90
CA GLN A 187 9.96 -31.99 -32.26
C GLN A 187 11.16 -32.93 -32.44
N LYS A 188 11.81 -33.39 -31.36
CA LYS A 188 12.94 -34.34 -31.43
C LYS A 188 12.52 -35.82 -31.56
N GLY A 189 11.21 -36.11 -31.54
CA GLY A 189 10.68 -37.47 -31.51
C GLY A 189 10.13 -38.02 -32.84
N LYS A 190 10.42 -37.42 -33.99
CA LYS A 190 10.02 -37.98 -35.30
C LYS A 190 11.24 -38.62 -35.97
N PRO A 191 11.36 -39.96 -36.00
CA PRO A 191 12.46 -40.60 -36.71
C PRO A 191 12.27 -40.37 -38.21
N GLU A 192 13.29 -39.77 -38.82
CA GLU A 192 13.44 -39.60 -40.26
C GLU A 192 13.62 -41.00 -40.86
N ASN A 193 12.56 -41.55 -41.48
CA ASN A 193 12.62 -42.86 -42.13
C ASN A 193 13.42 -42.72 -43.43
N ARG A 194 14.76 -42.83 -43.35
CA ARG A 194 15.63 -42.98 -44.52
C ARG A 194 15.37 -44.35 -45.14
N ARG A 195 14.60 -44.39 -46.23
CA ARG A 195 14.61 -45.53 -47.15
C ARG A 195 15.93 -45.52 -47.92
N GLY A 196 16.82 -46.42 -47.53
CA GLY A 196 18.01 -46.77 -48.30
C GLY A 196 17.77 -48.03 -49.13
N GLN A 197 18.28 -47.96 -50.36
CA GLN A 197 18.87 -49.03 -51.20
C GLN A 197 17.94 -50.07 -51.83
N GLU A 198 17.89 -50.10 -53.18
CA GLU A 198 18.54 -51.09 -54.08
C GLU A 198 17.61 -52.32 -54.26
N LYS A 199 17.34 -52.94 -55.42
CA LYS A 199 18.06 -53.16 -56.70
C LYS A 199 17.08 -53.88 -57.67
N GLU A 200 17.49 -53.98 -58.95
CA GLU A 200 17.06 -54.96 -59.99
C GLU A 200 15.64 -54.79 -60.55
N THR A 201 15.45 -54.52 -61.85
CA THR A 201 15.90 -55.26 -63.05
C THR A 201 15.94 -54.35 -64.27
#